data_AF-A0A511WU20-F1
#
_entry.id   AF-A0A511WU20-F1
#
_cell.length_a   1.000
_cell.length_b   1.000
_cell.length_c   1.000
_cell.angle_alpha   90.00
_cell.angle_beta   90.00
_cell.angle_gamma   90.00
#
_symmetry.space_group_name_H-M   'P 1'
#
loop_
_entity.id
_entity.type
_entity.pdbx_description
1 polymer ?
#
loop_
_entity_poly.entity_id
_entity_poly.type
_entity_poly.pdbx_seq_one_letter_code
_entity_poly.pdbx_strand_id
1 'polypeptide(L)'
;MTKYELINLLKDCSIAMNTPVLLFNERNKMVYCFPDSFQKPPKVLRDIHRSYIDESRKQPFTMQLYTDHYHQHLLLYPCMDDDGKDFVVGIGPFVQQEVLRKHVRMNLVMNDLDSDLEEQFVEYFAQLSMINQVEVSALKRLLNQLLPKRKKISSQGFSQDRMRKEYQSYAQTLPSYHETVASKQRFTELFKNGDEEAIEEYQGLREKIMAAKDVRQHKNQLIRWISELSYLCMEKGAQQDEIDSLCDFYINFLEARETSEDLKFLEMNILQSFLERIRNSKNRRMHSPLVERTQRYIFQNLTKDLNLKGIAETLNVNPNYLSGVFTKEKGVSITQFINQQRIKEAKELLCITHHSLMDISILLGYNSQSYFTRVFKSIVGVGPKEFRQKYRVHEE
;
A
#
# COMPACT_ATOMS: atom_id res chain seq x y z
N MET A 1 27.74 29.15 5.99
CA MET A 1 26.82 29.31 7.11
C MET A 1 27.37 28.46 8.21
N THR A 2 27.64 29.05 9.37
CA THR A 2 28.34 28.32 10.43
C THR A 2 27.46 27.20 10.98
N LYS A 3 28.07 26.17 11.57
CA LYS A 3 27.31 25.09 12.24
C LYS A 3 26.33 25.62 13.30
N TYR A 4 26.71 26.70 13.98
CA TYR A 4 25.88 27.36 14.99
C TYR A 4 24.67 28.08 14.37
N GLU A 5 24.88 28.86 13.29
CA GLU A 5 23.81 29.50 12.52
C GLU A 5 22.81 28.47 11.95
N LEU A 6 23.33 27.33 11.46
CA LEU A 6 22.49 26.25 10.96
C LEU A 6 21.61 25.65 12.06
N ILE A 7 22.18 25.37 13.23
CA ILE A 7 21.41 24.78 14.34
C ILE A 7 20.32 25.76 14.81
N ASN A 8 20.60 27.05 14.92
CA ASN A 8 19.59 28.03 15.33
C ASN A 8 18.47 28.18 14.30
N LEU A 9 18.83 28.31 13.01
CA LEU A 9 17.85 28.34 11.92
C LEU A 9 16.95 27.10 11.93
N LEU A 10 17.54 25.94 12.19
CA LEU A 10 16.81 24.69 12.26
C LEU A 10 15.91 24.58 13.51
N LYS A 11 16.31 25.15 14.66
CA LYS A 11 15.43 25.28 15.82
C LYS A 11 14.22 26.15 15.49
N ASP A 12 14.43 27.27 14.81
CA ASP A 12 13.35 28.16 14.41
C ASP A 12 12.37 27.45 13.45
N CYS A 13 12.91 26.69 12.48
CA CYS A 13 12.09 25.83 11.62
C CYS A 13 11.34 24.75 12.43
N SER A 14 11.98 24.12 13.42
CA SER A 14 11.35 23.11 14.27
C SER A 14 10.17 23.69 15.05
N ILE A 15 10.35 24.87 15.63
CA ILE A 15 9.30 25.59 16.39
C ILE A 15 8.17 25.99 15.46
N ALA A 16 8.48 26.60 14.32
CA ALA A 16 7.47 27.07 13.37
C ALA A 16 6.63 25.93 12.78
N MET A 17 7.22 24.74 12.63
CA MET A 17 6.60 23.60 11.96
C MET A 17 6.19 22.48 12.91
N ASN A 18 6.37 22.69 14.22
CA ASN A 18 6.15 21.71 15.28
C ASN A 18 6.81 20.35 14.99
N THR A 19 7.92 20.31 14.25
CA THR A 19 8.54 19.06 13.78
C THR A 19 9.92 18.91 14.38
N PRO A 20 10.31 17.72 14.85
CA PRO A 20 11.63 17.54 15.42
C PRO A 20 12.71 17.73 14.35
N VAL A 21 13.86 18.24 14.79
CA VAL A 21 15.07 18.31 13.98
C VAL A 21 16.13 17.42 14.57
N LEU A 22 16.76 16.63 13.71
CA LEU A 22 17.77 15.64 14.04
C LEU A 22 19.08 15.98 13.31
N LEU A 23 20.22 15.76 13.95
CA LEU A 23 21.53 15.88 13.30
C LEU A 23 22.30 14.58 13.47
N PHE A 24 22.76 14.03 12.35
CA PHE A 24 23.50 12.77 12.31
C PHE A 24 24.94 13.04 11.87
N ASN A 25 25.91 12.52 12.63
CA ASN A 25 27.32 12.60 12.25
C ASN A 25 27.68 11.59 11.15
N GLU A 26 28.93 11.58 10.71
CA GLU A 26 29.48 10.67 9.69
C GLU A 26 29.23 9.17 9.95
N ARG A 27 29.06 8.77 11.22
CA ARG A 27 28.78 7.39 11.64
C ARG A 27 27.28 7.10 11.75
N ASN A 28 26.43 7.96 11.21
CA ASN A 28 24.96 7.97 11.34
C ASN A 28 24.46 7.97 12.78
N LYS A 29 25.31 8.39 13.73
CA LYS A 29 24.89 8.56 15.12
C LYS A 29 24.22 9.91 15.24
N MET A 30 23.01 9.91 15.78
CA MET A 30 22.31 11.14 16.15
C MET A 30 23.12 11.84 17.24
N VAL A 31 23.66 13.01 16.92
CA VAL A 31 24.48 13.84 17.83
C VAL A 31 23.70 15.04 18.36
N TYR A 32 22.57 15.37 17.75
CA TYR A 32 21.69 16.45 18.19
C TYR A 32 20.24 16.13 17.83
N CYS A 33 19.32 16.55 18.69
CA CYS A 33 17.87 16.42 18.53
C CYS A 33 17.21 17.64 19.18
N PHE A 34 16.17 18.20 18.56
CA PHE A 34 15.34 19.25 19.14
C PHE A 34 13.89 19.04 18.72
N PRO A 35 12.90 19.25 19.61
CA PRO A 35 13.05 19.59 21.03
C PRO A 35 13.66 18.45 21.85
N ASP A 36 14.30 18.77 22.98
CA ASP A 36 14.91 17.76 23.87
C ASP A 36 13.90 16.76 24.44
N SER A 37 12.61 17.15 24.44
CA SER A 37 11.48 16.30 24.85
C SER A 37 11.11 15.24 23.81
N PHE A 38 11.63 15.31 22.58
CA PHE A 38 11.33 14.34 21.54
C PHE A 38 11.90 12.96 21.90
N GLN A 39 10.99 12.00 22.12
CA GLN A 39 11.36 10.63 22.37
C GLN A 39 11.87 9.97 21.10
N LYS A 40 13.06 9.39 21.19
CA LYS A 40 13.68 8.68 20.06
C LYS A 40 12.79 7.53 19.57
N PRO A 41 12.78 7.26 18.25
CA PRO A 41 12.01 6.15 17.71
C PRO A 41 12.32 4.81 18.40
N PRO A 42 11.33 3.90 18.49
CA PRO A 42 11.54 2.49 18.80
C PRO A 42 12.71 1.91 18.00
N LYS A 43 13.46 0.96 18.59
CA LYS A 43 14.71 0.44 17.99
C LYS A 43 14.53 -0.03 16.55
N VAL A 44 13.42 -0.72 16.27
CA VAL A 44 13.06 -1.24 14.94
C VAL A 44 12.97 -0.12 13.89
N LEU A 45 12.44 1.04 14.25
CA LEU A 45 12.31 2.20 13.35
C LEU A 45 13.65 2.92 13.12
N ARG A 46 14.60 2.82 14.06
CA ARG A 46 15.92 3.44 13.90
C ARG A 46 16.73 2.79 12.79
N ASP A 47 16.59 1.47 12.62
CA ASP A 47 17.32 0.72 11.58
C ASP A 47 16.84 1.12 10.18
N ILE A 48 15.55 1.43 10.02
CA ILE A 48 14.98 1.96 8.78
C ILE A 48 15.52 3.36 8.48
N HIS A 49 15.53 4.27 9.46
CA HIS A 49 16.06 5.62 9.24
C HIS A 49 17.54 5.61 8.86
N ARG A 50 18.31 4.63 9.35
CA ARG A 50 19.73 4.51 9.03
C ARG A 50 19.98 4.30 7.54
N SER A 51 19.18 3.45 6.86
CA SER A 51 19.34 3.20 5.43
C SER A 51 19.05 4.46 4.59
N TYR A 52 18.04 5.25 4.97
CA TYR A 52 17.73 6.53 4.32
C TYR A 52 18.83 7.57 4.52
N ILE A 53 19.46 7.61 5.70
CA ILE A 53 20.61 8.49 5.93
C ILE A 53 21.76 8.11 5.01
N ASP A 54 22.08 6.81 4.87
CA ASP A 54 23.13 6.34 3.96
C ASP A 54 22.83 6.64 2.49
N GLU A 55 21.57 6.49 2.06
CA GLU A 55 21.16 6.83 0.71
C GLU A 55 21.26 8.35 0.46
N SER A 56 20.81 9.16 1.42
CA SER A 56 20.79 10.61 1.27
C SER A 56 22.19 11.17 1.02
N ARG A 57 23.23 10.63 1.69
CA ARG A 57 24.64 11.04 1.54
C ARG A 57 25.17 10.94 0.12
N LYS A 58 24.58 10.08 -0.73
CA LYS A 58 24.95 9.96 -2.14
C LYS A 58 24.66 11.24 -2.94
N GLN A 59 23.77 12.10 -2.45
CA GLN A 59 23.40 13.38 -3.04
C GLN A 59 23.62 14.54 -2.06
N PRO A 60 24.89 14.95 -1.84
CA PRO A 60 25.21 16.01 -0.89
C PRO A 60 24.61 17.37 -1.32
N PHE A 61 24.28 18.20 -0.33
CA PHE A 61 23.64 19.51 -0.48
C PHE A 61 22.30 19.47 -1.21
N THR A 62 21.59 18.34 -1.17
CA THR A 62 20.30 18.14 -1.83
C THR A 62 19.25 17.65 -0.81
N MET A 63 18.12 18.36 -0.74
CA MET A 63 17.00 18.03 0.12
C MET A 63 16.20 16.85 -0.43
N GLN A 64 16.13 15.77 0.33
CA GLN A 64 15.49 14.51 -0.07
C GLN A 64 14.37 14.15 0.92
N LEU A 65 13.22 13.71 0.41
CA LEU A 65 12.09 13.28 1.23
C LEU A 65 12.02 11.76 1.18
N TYR A 66 12.06 11.13 2.36
CA TYR A 66 11.89 9.69 2.52
C TYR A 66 10.56 9.41 3.20
N THR A 67 9.96 8.29 2.84
CA THR A 67 8.73 7.76 3.46
C THR A 67 9.01 6.32 3.83
N ASP A 68 8.75 5.95 5.08
CA ASP A 68 8.86 4.57 5.52
C ASP A 68 7.55 3.79 5.35
N HIS A 69 7.61 2.47 5.58
CA HIS A 69 6.45 1.57 5.53
C HIS A 69 5.40 1.87 6.62
N TYR A 70 5.70 2.75 7.58
CA TYR A 70 4.79 3.24 8.60
C TYR A 70 4.21 4.61 8.25
N HIS A 71 4.42 5.09 7.02
CA HIS A 71 4.03 6.41 6.53
C HIS A 71 4.62 7.58 7.33
N GLN A 72 5.77 7.35 7.99
CA GLN A 72 6.56 8.44 8.54
C GLN A 72 7.37 9.06 7.42
N HIS A 73 7.39 10.38 7.42
CA HIS A 73 8.14 11.17 6.47
C HIS A 73 9.32 11.82 7.17
N LEU A 74 10.49 11.74 6.51
CA LEU A 74 11.73 12.32 7.00
C LEU A 74 12.40 13.07 5.86
N LEU A 75 12.64 14.36 6.06
CA LEU A 75 13.42 15.18 5.13
C LEU A 75 14.88 15.13 5.54
N LEU A 76 15.73 14.67 4.63
CA LEU A 76 17.16 14.53 4.85
C LEU A 76 17.94 15.48 3.96
N TYR A 77 18.95 16.12 4.55
CA TYR A 77 19.82 17.06 3.89
C TYR A 77 21.27 16.84 4.34
N PRO A 78 22.08 16.14 3.53
CA PRO A 78 23.50 15.97 3.79
C PRO A 78 24.27 17.25 3.47
N CYS A 79 25.15 17.68 4.38
CA CYS A 79 26.02 18.84 4.19
C CYS A 79 27.32 18.69 5.00
N MET A 80 28.24 19.63 4.79
CA MET A 80 29.53 19.69 5.49
C MET A 80 29.55 20.87 6.46
N ASP A 81 30.26 20.73 7.59
CA ASP A 81 30.51 21.85 8.48
C ASP A 81 31.72 22.68 8.00
N ASP A 82 32.01 23.78 8.70
CA ASP A 82 33.12 24.66 8.33
C ASP A 82 34.49 23.95 8.42
N ASP A 83 34.58 22.88 9.24
CA ASP A 83 35.75 22.01 9.36
C ASP A 83 35.81 20.93 8.26
N GLY A 84 34.84 20.90 7.34
CA GLY A 84 34.75 19.93 6.25
C GLY A 84 34.23 18.56 6.65
N LYS A 85 33.66 18.39 7.85
CA LYS A 85 33.10 17.11 8.31
C LYS A 85 31.67 16.93 7.82
N ASP A 86 31.35 15.72 7.39
CA ASP A 86 30.04 15.40 6.85
C ASP A 86 29.00 15.19 7.96
N PHE A 87 27.83 15.80 7.80
CA PHE A 87 26.67 15.54 8.65
C PHE A 87 25.38 15.57 7.84
N VAL A 88 24.33 14.98 8.40
CA VAL A 88 23.00 14.96 7.78
C VAL A 88 22.03 15.65 8.74
N VAL A 89 21.34 16.65 8.21
CA VAL A 89 20.20 17.28 8.88
C VAL A 89 18.95 16.49 8.53
N GLY A 90 18.22 16.06 9.55
CA GLY A 90 16.89 15.46 9.43
C GLY A 90 15.82 16.40 9.95
N ILE A 91 14.74 16.58 9.21
CA ILE A 91 13.55 17.32 9.64
C ILE A 91 12.37 16.37 9.59
N GLY A 92 11.74 16.19 10.74
CA GLY A 92 10.87 15.06 11.02
C GLY A 92 11.54 14.08 12.00
N PRO A 93 10.85 12.98 12.32
CA PRO A 93 9.73 12.41 11.58
C PRO A 93 8.40 13.17 11.76
N PHE A 94 7.54 13.09 10.74
CA PHE A 94 6.16 13.60 10.74
C PHE A 94 5.25 12.66 9.94
N VAL A 95 3.93 12.82 10.08
CA VAL A 95 2.92 12.01 9.39
C VAL A 95 1.98 12.91 8.58
N GLN A 96 1.28 12.36 7.58
CA GLN A 96 0.27 13.12 6.80
C GLN A 96 -1.17 12.78 7.17
N GLN A 97 -1.34 11.77 8.04
CA GLN A 97 -2.63 11.27 8.49
C GLN A 97 -2.53 10.83 9.95
N GLU A 98 -3.67 10.80 10.63
CA GLU A 98 -3.73 10.39 12.03
C GLU A 98 -3.38 8.89 12.19
N VAL A 99 -2.38 8.63 13.03
CA VAL A 99 -1.97 7.25 13.37
C VAL A 99 -2.72 6.81 14.62
N LEU A 100 -3.91 6.23 14.41
CA LEU A 100 -4.69 5.63 15.48
C LEU A 100 -4.03 4.36 16.03
N ARG A 101 -4.30 4.04 17.30
CA ARG A 101 -3.82 2.81 17.97
C ARG A 101 -4.08 1.52 17.18
N LYS A 102 -5.20 1.43 16.45
CA LYS A 102 -5.50 0.31 15.55
C LYS A 102 -4.52 0.20 14.37
N HIS A 103 -4.01 1.33 13.86
CA HIS A 103 -3.00 1.35 12.79
C HIS A 103 -1.65 0.89 13.33
N VAL A 104 -1.31 1.27 14.57
CA VAL A 104 -0.12 0.74 15.26
C VAL A 104 -0.19 -0.77 15.41
N ARG A 105 -1.32 -1.29 15.94
CA ARG A 105 -1.56 -2.74 16.06
C ARG A 105 -1.44 -3.47 14.73
N MET A 106 -2.10 -2.95 13.69
CA MET A 106 -2.01 -3.52 12.35
C MET A 106 -0.57 -3.55 11.85
N ASN A 107 0.19 -2.47 12.05
CA ASN A 107 1.59 -2.40 11.60
C ASN A 107 2.51 -3.36 12.36
N LEU A 108 2.37 -3.49 13.68
CA LEU A 108 3.13 -4.48 14.45
C LEU A 108 2.86 -5.90 13.93
N VAL A 109 1.59 -6.19 13.66
CA VAL A 109 1.13 -7.44 13.08
C VAL A 109 1.71 -7.70 11.69
N MET A 110 1.68 -6.72 10.78
CA MET A 110 2.16 -6.87 9.40
C MET A 110 3.69 -7.02 9.31
N ASN A 111 4.43 -6.58 10.34
CA ASN A 111 5.89 -6.64 10.39
C ASN A 111 6.43 -7.71 11.37
N ASP A 112 5.58 -8.61 11.85
CA ASP A 112 5.92 -9.68 12.81
C ASP A 112 6.64 -9.17 14.08
N LEU A 113 6.13 -8.06 14.63
CA LEU A 113 6.66 -7.41 15.83
C LEU A 113 5.81 -7.73 17.07
N ASP A 114 6.47 -7.85 18.22
CA ASP A 114 5.84 -8.18 19.50
C ASP A 114 4.79 -7.13 19.92
N SER A 115 3.65 -7.60 20.41
CA SER A 115 2.57 -6.77 20.96
C SER A 115 3.01 -5.92 22.15
N ASP A 116 4.06 -6.32 22.87
CA ASP A 116 4.61 -5.55 24.00
C ASP A 116 5.18 -4.19 23.57
N LEU A 117 5.44 -4.00 22.26
CA LEU A 117 5.89 -2.73 21.68
C LEU A 117 4.75 -1.74 21.41
N GLU A 118 3.49 -2.16 21.57
CA GLU A 118 2.32 -1.35 21.19
C GLU A 118 2.31 0.02 21.88
N GLU A 119 2.42 0.07 23.21
CA GLU A 119 2.37 1.35 23.92
C GLU A 119 3.55 2.25 23.56
N GLN A 120 4.74 1.67 23.38
CA GLN A 120 5.91 2.44 22.95
C GLN A 120 5.69 3.08 21.57
N PHE A 121 5.06 2.36 20.64
CA PHE A 121 4.74 2.89 19.32
C PHE A 121 3.64 3.95 19.39
N VAL A 122 2.57 3.71 20.17
CA VAL A 122 1.47 4.67 20.34
C VAL A 122 1.98 6.00 20.91
N GLU A 123 2.76 5.95 22.00
CA GLU A 123 3.39 7.14 22.58
C GLU A 123 4.31 7.85 21.58
N TYR A 124 5.09 7.07 20.82
CA TYR A 124 5.97 7.62 19.81
C TYR A 124 5.21 8.35 18.68
N PHE A 125 4.16 7.74 18.12
CA PHE A 125 3.38 8.35 17.04
C PHE A 125 2.56 9.55 17.50
N ALA A 126 2.10 9.56 18.75
CA ALA A 126 1.34 10.66 19.32
C ALA A 126 2.13 11.97 19.39
N GLN A 127 3.47 11.92 19.39
CA GLN A 127 4.32 13.10 19.39
C GLN A 127 4.61 13.65 17.98
N LEU A 128 4.30 12.90 16.92
CA LEU A 128 4.63 13.28 15.55
C LEU A 128 3.63 14.31 15.03
N SER A 129 4.15 15.38 14.44
CA SER A 129 3.30 16.38 13.81
C SER A 129 2.63 15.86 12.54
N MET A 130 1.40 16.34 12.31
CA MET A 130 0.66 16.10 11.09
C MET A 130 0.90 17.24 10.11
N ILE A 131 1.50 16.94 8.96
CA ILE A 131 1.87 17.93 7.94
C ILE A 131 1.31 17.49 6.60
N ASN A 132 0.51 18.31 5.95
CA ASN A 132 -0.09 17.98 4.66
C ASN A 132 0.88 18.21 3.48
N GLN A 133 0.53 17.73 2.28
CA GLN A 133 1.37 17.83 1.09
C GLN A 133 1.70 19.28 0.66
N VAL A 134 0.80 20.23 0.90
CA VAL A 134 1.01 21.65 0.59
C VAL A 134 2.06 22.25 1.52
N GLU A 135 1.99 21.93 2.80
CA GLU A 135 2.95 22.33 3.82
C GLU A 135 4.33 21.71 3.58
N VAL A 136 4.40 20.41 3.25
CA VAL A 136 5.66 19.74 2.87
C VAL A 136 6.31 20.44 1.67
N SER A 137 5.52 20.81 0.66
CA SER A 137 6.01 21.51 -0.52
C SER A 137 6.51 22.92 -0.19
N ALA A 138 5.80 23.65 0.69
CA ALA A 138 6.21 24.97 1.16
C ALA A 138 7.52 24.90 1.94
N LEU A 139 7.62 23.94 2.86
CA LEU A 139 8.79 23.65 3.68
C LEU A 139 10.00 23.32 2.79
N LYS A 140 9.85 22.41 1.82
CA LYS A 140 10.94 22.06 0.91
C LYS A 140 11.44 23.26 0.11
N ARG A 141 10.55 24.16 -0.32
CA ARG A 141 10.93 25.40 -1.03
C ARG A 141 11.70 26.35 -0.11
N LEU A 142 11.20 26.58 1.11
CA LEU A 142 11.83 27.45 2.10
C LEU A 142 13.23 26.96 2.46
N LEU A 143 13.37 25.69 2.84
CA LEU A 143 14.66 25.11 3.20
C LEU A 143 15.65 25.12 2.02
N ASN A 144 15.20 24.88 0.79
CA ASN A 144 16.06 24.99 -0.39
C ASN A 144 16.55 26.42 -0.67
N GLN A 145 15.87 27.44 -0.15
CA GLN A 145 16.35 28.83 -0.22
C GLN A 145 17.31 29.16 0.93
N LEU A 146 17.06 28.63 2.12
CA LEU A 146 17.82 28.94 3.32
C LEU A 146 19.12 28.11 3.47
N LEU A 147 19.13 26.87 3.00
CA LEU A 147 20.26 25.96 3.19
C LEU A 147 21.40 26.19 2.19
N PRO A 148 22.66 25.90 2.57
CA PRO A 148 23.83 26.18 1.75
C PRO A 148 23.80 25.42 0.42
N LYS A 149 23.92 26.08 -0.73
CA LYS A 149 24.05 25.39 -2.01
C LYS A 149 25.51 25.04 -2.26
N ARG A 150 25.80 23.82 -2.74
CA ARG A 150 27.13 23.48 -3.27
C ARG A 150 27.48 24.51 -4.36
N LYS A 151 28.70 25.06 -4.34
CA LYS A 151 29.21 25.86 -5.48
C LYS A 151 28.97 25.05 -6.75
N LYS A 152 28.25 25.63 -7.71
CA LYS A 152 27.82 24.99 -8.95
C LYS A 152 29.02 24.34 -9.66
N ILE A 153 29.21 23.04 -9.47
CA ILE A 153 29.60 22.20 -10.61
C ILE A 153 28.38 22.27 -11.51
N SER A 154 28.59 22.70 -12.76
CA SER A 154 27.55 22.78 -13.78
C SER A 154 26.57 21.63 -13.61
N SER A 155 25.37 21.94 -13.14
CA SER A 155 24.25 21.05 -13.33
C SER A 155 24.16 20.91 -14.84
N GLN A 156 24.62 19.78 -15.38
CA GLN A 156 23.96 19.25 -16.55
C GLN A 156 22.51 19.12 -16.09
N GLY A 157 21.70 20.14 -16.40
CA GLY A 157 20.26 19.97 -16.34
C GLY A 157 19.94 18.71 -17.13
N PHE A 158 18.94 17.96 -16.68
CA PHE A 158 18.32 16.94 -17.50
C PHE A 158 17.94 17.59 -18.84
N SER A 159 18.80 17.48 -19.85
CA SER A 159 18.53 18.04 -21.17
C SER A 159 17.59 17.08 -21.87
N GLN A 160 16.52 17.61 -22.45
CA GLN A 160 15.56 16.84 -23.25
C GLN A 160 16.28 16.05 -24.35
N ASP A 161 17.41 16.55 -24.87
CA ASP A 161 18.21 15.87 -25.88
C ASP A 161 18.89 14.59 -25.37
N ARG A 162 19.33 14.55 -24.11
CA ARG A 162 19.91 13.34 -23.52
C ARG A 162 18.84 12.26 -23.33
N MET A 163 17.68 12.65 -22.79
CA MET A 163 16.54 11.75 -22.63
C MET A 163 16.03 11.23 -23.98
N ARG A 164 16.00 12.09 -25.01
CA ARG A 164 15.61 11.71 -26.38
C ARG A 164 16.58 10.69 -26.99
N LYS A 165 17.88 10.87 -26.80
CA LYS A 165 18.91 9.91 -27.26
C LYS A 165 18.84 8.58 -26.51
N GLU A 166 18.66 8.62 -25.19
CA GLU A 166 18.49 7.42 -24.36
C GLU A 166 17.21 6.66 -24.74
N TYR A 167 16.09 7.36 -24.98
CA TYR A 167 14.85 6.78 -25.46
C TYR A 167 15.00 6.18 -26.88
N GLN A 168 15.66 6.86 -27.81
CA GLN A 168 15.90 6.35 -29.16
C GLN A 168 16.74 5.07 -29.15
N SER A 169 17.78 5.02 -28.31
CA SER A 169 18.60 3.81 -28.12
C SER A 169 17.80 2.68 -27.49
N TYR A 170 16.93 2.98 -26.52
CA TYR A 170 16.05 1.99 -25.89
C TYR A 170 14.98 1.46 -26.86
N ALA A 171 14.34 2.33 -27.64
CA ALA A 171 13.28 1.96 -28.58
C ALA A 171 13.76 0.99 -29.67
N GLN A 172 15.03 1.06 -30.06
CA GLN A 172 15.67 0.15 -31.01
C GLN A 172 15.89 -1.27 -30.44
N THR A 173 15.79 -1.45 -29.12
CA THR A 173 15.95 -2.76 -28.45
C THR A 173 14.63 -3.49 -28.22
N LEU A 174 13.49 -2.87 -28.56
CA LEU A 174 12.17 -3.46 -28.36
C LEU A 174 11.78 -4.40 -29.54
N PRO A 175 11.07 -5.52 -29.26
CA PRO A 175 10.55 -6.41 -30.30
C PRO A 175 9.56 -5.71 -31.26
N SER A 176 9.42 -6.25 -32.48
CA SER A 176 8.54 -5.73 -33.53
C SER A 176 7.06 -5.69 -33.10
N TYR A 177 6.45 -4.50 -33.17
CA TYR A 177 5.11 -4.14 -32.70
C TYR A 177 3.95 -4.87 -33.40
N HIS A 178 4.16 -5.40 -34.62
CA HIS A 178 3.06 -5.85 -35.47
C HIS A 178 2.43 -7.19 -35.07
N GLU A 179 3.20 -8.15 -34.56
CA GLU A 179 2.67 -9.46 -34.13
C GLU A 179 1.98 -9.39 -32.75
N THR A 180 2.35 -8.39 -31.94
CA THR A 180 1.83 -8.15 -30.59
C THR A 180 0.37 -7.71 -30.58
N VAL A 181 -0.05 -6.94 -31.59
CA VAL A 181 -1.36 -6.26 -31.60
C VAL A 181 -2.50 -7.26 -31.84
N ALA A 182 -2.35 -8.21 -32.75
CA ALA A 182 -3.41 -9.17 -33.08
C ALA A 182 -3.68 -10.16 -31.92
N SER A 183 -2.63 -10.75 -31.33
CA SER A 183 -2.77 -11.62 -30.16
C SER A 183 -3.30 -10.86 -28.95
N LYS A 184 -2.89 -9.59 -28.75
CA LYS A 184 -3.42 -8.75 -27.68
C LYS A 184 -4.91 -8.42 -27.88
N GLN A 185 -5.34 -8.17 -29.12
CA GLN A 185 -6.76 -7.95 -29.43
C GLN A 185 -7.59 -9.20 -29.12
N ARG A 186 -7.12 -10.38 -29.53
CA ARG A 186 -7.79 -11.65 -29.25
C ARG A 186 -7.88 -11.94 -27.76
N PHE A 187 -6.80 -11.77 -27.02
CA PHE A 187 -6.81 -11.84 -25.55
C PHE A 187 -7.86 -10.89 -24.97
N THR A 188 -7.86 -9.63 -25.40
CA THR A 188 -8.76 -8.61 -24.87
C THR A 188 -10.22 -8.97 -25.10
N GLU A 189 -10.55 -9.53 -26.26
CA GLU A 189 -11.90 -9.97 -26.61
C GLU A 189 -12.37 -11.13 -25.73
N LEU A 190 -11.56 -12.19 -25.63
CA LEU A 190 -11.84 -13.36 -24.77
C LEU A 190 -11.96 -12.94 -23.29
N PHE A 191 -11.04 -12.10 -22.83
CA PHE A 191 -11.02 -11.59 -21.46
C PHE A 191 -12.29 -10.77 -21.15
N LYS A 192 -12.64 -9.84 -22.03
CA LYS A 192 -13.88 -9.04 -21.97
C LYS A 192 -15.13 -9.91 -21.98
N ASN A 193 -15.06 -11.09 -22.58
CA ASN A 193 -16.14 -12.05 -22.60
C ASN A 193 -16.18 -12.98 -21.37
N GLY A 194 -15.12 -12.98 -20.55
CA GLY A 194 -15.01 -13.85 -19.39
C GLY A 194 -14.68 -15.30 -19.76
N ASP A 195 -14.12 -15.51 -20.95
CA ASP A 195 -13.77 -16.84 -21.48
C ASP A 195 -12.46 -17.32 -20.86
N GLU A 196 -12.41 -18.57 -20.42
CA GLU A 196 -11.20 -19.16 -19.80
C GLU A 196 -10.04 -19.29 -20.81
N GLU A 197 -10.35 -19.38 -22.10
CA GLU A 197 -9.39 -19.38 -23.22
C GLU A 197 -8.51 -18.11 -23.23
N ALA A 198 -8.93 -17.02 -22.57
CA ALA A 198 -8.09 -15.83 -22.38
C ALA A 198 -6.77 -16.14 -21.65
N ILE A 199 -6.75 -17.14 -20.77
CA ILE A 199 -5.55 -17.54 -20.02
C ILE A 199 -4.53 -18.20 -20.94
N GLU A 200 -4.97 -19.07 -21.85
CA GLU A 200 -4.10 -19.73 -22.82
C GLU A 200 -3.52 -18.72 -23.82
N GLU A 201 -4.35 -17.80 -24.32
CA GLU A 201 -3.88 -16.71 -25.19
C GLU A 201 -2.89 -15.79 -24.47
N TYR A 202 -3.11 -15.51 -23.18
CA TYR A 202 -2.17 -14.75 -22.37
C TYR A 202 -0.81 -15.46 -22.22
N GLN A 203 -0.79 -16.77 -21.98
CA GLN A 203 0.44 -17.54 -21.87
C GLN A 203 1.23 -17.51 -23.18
N GLY A 204 0.57 -17.64 -24.33
CA GLY A 204 1.19 -17.51 -25.64
C GLY A 204 1.75 -16.10 -25.91
N LEU A 205 1.08 -15.06 -25.42
CA LEU A 205 1.56 -13.67 -25.47
C LEU A 205 2.79 -13.46 -24.58
N ARG A 206 2.77 -14.02 -23.37
CA ARG A 206 3.82 -13.94 -22.36
C ARG A 206 5.14 -14.51 -22.89
N GLU A 207 5.12 -15.68 -23.52
CA GLU A 207 6.33 -16.30 -24.09
C GLU A 207 6.95 -15.47 -25.21
N LYS A 208 6.13 -14.75 -25.99
CA LYS A 208 6.59 -13.96 -27.15
C LYS A 208 7.09 -12.56 -26.78
N ILE A 209 6.51 -11.94 -25.74
CA ILE A 209 6.68 -10.50 -25.46
C ILE A 209 7.31 -10.24 -24.08
N MET A 210 7.12 -11.16 -23.14
CA MET A 210 7.42 -10.94 -21.72
C MET A 210 8.59 -11.81 -21.21
N ALA A 211 9.59 -12.04 -22.06
CA ALA A 211 10.88 -12.58 -21.64
C ALA A 211 11.63 -11.54 -20.78
N ALA A 212 11.13 -11.30 -19.57
CA ALA A 212 11.77 -10.43 -18.60
C ALA A 212 13.15 -11.00 -18.24
N LYS A 213 14.19 -10.17 -18.41
CA LYS A 213 15.58 -10.58 -18.16
C LYS A 213 15.95 -10.53 -16.68
N ASP A 214 15.17 -9.80 -15.88
CA ASP A 214 15.34 -9.65 -14.43
C ASP A 214 14.00 -9.48 -13.70
N VAL A 215 14.03 -9.72 -12.38
CA VAL A 215 12.87 -9.67 -11.47
C VAL A 215 12.20 -8.30 -11.47
N ARG A 216 12.99 -7.22 -11.53
CA ARG A 216 12.47 -5.84 -11.51
C ARG A 216 11.68 -5.52 -12.77
N GLN A 217 12.18 -5.95 -13.93
CA GLN A 217 11.47 -5.80 -15.21
C GLN A 217 10.17 -6.59 -15.21
N HIS A 218 10.17 -7.82 -14.68
CA HIS A 218 8.95 -8.63 -14.56
C HIS A 218 7.91 -7.93 -13.67
N LYS A 219 8.32 -7.38 -12.52
CA LYS A 219 7.42 -6.55 -11.68
C LYS A 219 6.81 -5.38 -12.43
N ASN A 220 7.63 -4.58 -13.11
CA ASN A 220 7.15 -3.42 -13.86
C ASN A 220 6.13 -3.81 -14.94
N GLN A 221 6.30 -4.98 -15.58
CA GLN A 221 5.35 -5.47 -16.57
C GLN A 221 4.04 -5.91 -15.92
N LEU A 222 4.09 -6.56 -14.76
CA LEU A 222 2.88 -6.94 -14.02
C LEU A 222 2.08 -5.73 -13.54
N ILE A 223 2.72 -4.63 -13.13
CA ILE A 223 2.02 -3.38 -12.79
C ILE A 223 1.24 -2.83 -13.99
N ARG A 224 1.84 -2.86 -15.19
CA ARG A 224 1.17 -2.42 -16.43
C ARG A 224 -0.03 -3.31 -16.74
N TRP A 225 0.13 -4.63 -16.59
CA TRP A 225 -0.95 -5.59 -16.76
C TRP A 225 -2.09 -5.40 -15.76
N ILE A 226 -1.79 -5.23 -14.48
CA ILE A 226 -2.81 -4.95 -13.46
C ILE A 226 -3.62 -3.71 -13.87
N SER A 227 -2.95 -2.64 -14.29
CA SER A 227 -3.61 -1.40 -14.72
C SER A 227 -4.53 -1.64 -15.93
N GLU A 228 -4.08 -2.43 -16.91
CA GLU A 228 -4.85 -2.74 -18.11
C GLU A 228 -6.06 -3.64 -17.80
N LEU A 229 -5.88 -4.71 -17.03
CA LEU A 229 -6.97 -5.61 -16.60
C LEU A 229 -8.04 -4.85 -15.80
N SER A 230 -7.61 -3.92 -14.95
CA SER A 230 -8.50 -3.07 -14.16
C SER A 230 -9.41 -2.23 -15.03
N TYR A 231 -8.83 -1.56 -16.03
CA TYR A 231 -9.59 -0.80 -17.01
C TYR A 231 -10.61 -1.69 -17.74
N LEU A 232 -10.19 -2.88 -18.18
CA LEU A 232 -11.08 -3.83 -18.87
C LEU A 232 -12.24 -4.31 -17.99
N CYS A 233 -11.98 -4.56 -16.69
CA CYS A 233 -13.01 -4.93 -15.74
C CYS A 233 -14.01 -3.79 -15.51
N MET A 234 -13.52 -2.56 -15.30
CA MET A 234 -14.38 -1.39 -15.10
C MET A 234 -15.22 -1.10 -16.34
N GLU A 235 -14.65 -1.21 -17.55
CA GLU A 235 -15.37 -1.07 -18.82
C GLU A 235 -16.53 -2.09 -18.94
N LYS A 236 -16.37 -3.28 -18.36
CA LYS A 236 -17.42 -4.33 -18.30
C LYS A 236 -18.36 -4.22 -17.11
N GLY A 237 -18.26 -3.15 -16.32
CA GLY A 237 -19.18 -2.87 -15.22
C GLY A 237 -18.80 -3.56 -13.90
N ALA A 238 -17.54 -4.00 -13.75
CA ALA A 238 -17.04 -4.34 -12.42
C ALA A 238 -17.02 -3.09 -11.52
N GLN A 239 -17.27 -3.28 -10.22
CA GLN A 239 -17.31 -2.14 -9.29
C GLN A 239 -15.92 -1.56 -9.09
N GLN A 240 -15.81 -0.25 -9.26
CA GLN A 240 -14.54 0.48 -9.14
C GLN A 240 -13.84 0.20 -7.80
N ASP A 241 -14.55 0.29 -6.67
CA ASP A 241 -13.96 0.04 -5.34
C ASP A 241 -13.42 -1.40 -5.18
N GLU A 242 -14.06 -2.39 -5.81
CA GLU A 242 -13.64 -3.80 -5.80
C GLU A 242 -12.37 -4.00 -6.63
N ILE A 243 -12.29 -3.31 -7.78
CA ILE A 243 -11.13 -3.34 -8.66
C ILE A 243 -9.95 -2.58 -8.06
N ASP A 244 -10.17 -1.40 -7.48
CA ASP A 244 -9.13 -0.58 -6.85
C ASP A 244 -8.49 -1.35 -5.68
N SER A 245 -9.32 -1.97 -4.82
CA SER A 245 -8.82 -2.82 -3.72
C SER A 245 -8.02 -4.02 -4.23
N LEU A 246 -8.43 -4.62 -5.35
CA LEU A 246 -7.73 -5.75 -5.97
C LEU A 246 -6.38 -5.32 -6.56
N CYS A 247 -6.31 -4.11 -7.14
CA CYS A 247 -5.05 -3.52 -7.62
C CYS A 247 -4.07 -3.33 -6.48
N ASP A 248 -4.49 -2.63 -5.43
CA ASP A 248 -3.64 -2.33 -4.27
C ASP A 248 -3.12 -3.61 -3.63
N PHE A 249 -3.99 -4.62 -3.49
CA PHE A 249 -3.61 -5.95 -3.00
C PHE A 249 -2.48 -6.56 -3.85
N TYR A 250 -2.66 -6.64 -5.17
CA TYR A 250 -1.67 -7.29 -6.02
C TYR A 250 -0.38 -6.49 -6.19
N ILE A 251 -0.45 -5.16 -6.18
CA ILE A 251 0.73 -4.28 -6.22
C ILE A 251 1.57 -4.47 -4.94
N ASN A 252 0.95 -4.47 -3.76
CA ASN A 252 1.66 -4.72 -2.50
C ASN A 252 2.30 -6.12 -2.48
N PHE A 253 1.58 -7.15 -2.96
CA PHE A 253 2.13 -8.51 -3.05
C PHE A 253 3.30 -8.61 -4.03
N LEU A 254 3.26 -7.85 -5.13
CA LEU A 254 4.32 -7.79 -6.12
C LEU A 254 5.61 -7.20 -5.54
N GLU A 255 5.49 -6.17 -4.69
CA GLU A 255 6.65 -5.52 -4.06
C GLU A 255 7.46 -6.50 -3.20
N ALA A 256 6.79 -7.38 -2.46
CA ALA A 256 7.42 -8.35 -1.57
C ALA A 256 8.11 -9.56 -2.25
N ARG A 257 7.97 -9.77 -3.58
CA ARG A 257 8.56 -10.95 -4.26
C ARG A 257 9.97 -10.73 -4.76
N GLU A 258 10.86 -11.68 -4.53
CA GLU A 258 12.28 -11.53 -4.90
C GLU A 258 12.72 -12.44 -6.05
N THR A 259 11.91 -13.46 -6.40
CA THR A 259 12.27 -14.45 -7.43
C THR A 259 11.38 -14.35 -8.67
N SER A 260 11.90 -14.77 -9.83
CA SER A 260 11.12 -14.80 -11.08
C SER A 260 10.03 -15.88 -11.03
N GLU A 261 10.26 -16.96 -10.27
CA GLU A 261 9.31 -18.06 -10.13
C GLU A 261 8.06 -17.61 -9.33
N ASP A 262 8.25 -16.93 -8.20
CA ASP A 262 7.14 -16.34 -7.44
C ASP A 262 6.30 -15.38 -8.28
N LEU A 263 6.96 -14.57 -9.11
CA LEU A 263 6.28 -13.61 -9.98
C LEU A 263 5.46 -14.31 -11.07
N LYS A 264 5.86 -15.49 -11.56
CA LYS A 264 5.06 -16.29 -12.50
C LYS A 264 3.78 -16.82 -11.85
N PHE A 265 3.88 -17.29 -10.61
CA PHE A 265 2.72 -17.75 -9.86
C PHE A 265 1.76 -16.58 -9.57
N LEU A 266 2.30 -15.45 -9.14
CA LEU A 266 1.52 -14.24 -8.87
C LEU A 266 0.82 -13.71 -10.14
N GLU A 267 1.52 -13.72 -11.27
CA GLU A 267 0.99 -13.34 -12.58
C GLU A 267 -0.26 -14.14 -12.95
N MET A 268 -0.23 -15.46 -12.75
CA MET A 268 -1.39 -16.32 -13.05
C MET A 268 -2.57 -16.05 -12.11
N ASN A 269 -2.28 -15.82 -10.82
CA ASN A 269 -3.30 -15.47 -9.83
C ASN A 269 -3.96 -14.12 -10.12
N ILE A 270 -3.18 -13.11 -10.55
CA ILE A 270 -3.69 -11.81 -11.00
C ILE A 270 -4.71 -12.05 -12.13
N LEU A 271 -4.30 -12.73 -13.19
CA LEU A 271 -5.15 -12.92 -14.37
C LEU A 271 -6.47 -13.64 -14.01
N GLN A 272 -6.39 -14.71 -13.22
CA GLN A 272 -7.55 -15.46 -12.75
C GLN A 272 -8.51 -14.59 -11.94
N SER A 273 -7.97 -13.84 -10.98
CA SER A 273 -8.79 -12.98 -10.14
C SER A 273 -9.54 -11.94 -10.97
N PHE A 274 -8.86 -11.22 -11.86
CA PHE A 274 -9.52 -10.20 -12.69
C PHE A 274 -10.56 -10.82 -13.65
N LEU A 275 -10.27 -12.00 -14.23
CA LEU A 275 -11.24 -12.72 -15.08
C LEU A 275 -12.51 -13.10 -14.30
N GLU A 276 -12.35 -13.53 -13.04
CA GLU A 276 -13.47 -13.83 -12.15
C GLU A 276 -14.35 -12.60 -11.92
N ARG A 277 -13.78 -11.39 -11.81
CA ARG A 277 -14.55 -10.15 -11.60
C ARG A 277 -15.35 -9.80 -12.86
N ILE A 278 -14.81 -10.06 -14.07
CA ILE A 278 -15.59 -9.93 -15.30
C ILE A 278 -16.76 -10.92 -15.32
N ARG A 279 -16.51 -12.20 -15.02
CA ARG A 279 -17.58 -13.22 -15.01
C ARG A 279 -18.66 -12.90 -13.98
N ASN A 280 -18.26 -12.40 -12.81
CA ASN A 280 -19.18 -11.96 -11.77
C ASN A 280 -19.93 -10.67 -12.14
N SER A 281 -19.34 -9.77 -12.92
CA SER A 281 -20.00 -8.55 -13.41
C SER A 281 -21.11 -8.87 -14.42
N LYS A 282 -20.91 -9.83 -15.33
CA LYS A 282 -21.93 -10.28 -16.31
C LYS A 282 -23.15 -10.92 -15.65
N ASN A 283 -22.98 -11.57 -14.50
CA ASN A 283 -24.05 -12.25 -13.76
C ASN A 283 -24.76 -11.37 -12.72
N ARG A 284 -24.26 -10.15 -12.46
CA ARG A 284 -24.95 -9.22 -11.57
C ARG A 284 -26.07 -8.52 -12.34
N ARG A 285 -27.32 -8.94 -12.11
CA ARG A 285 -28.51 -8.10 -12.37
C ARG A 285 -28.19 -6.71 -11.82
N MET A 286 -28.41 -5.65 -12.62
CA MET A 286 -28.22 -4.28 -12.15
C MET A 286 -28.98 -4.10 -10.83
N HIS A 287 -28.24 -4.06 -9.74
CA HIS A 287 -28.79 -3.86 -8.42
C HIS A 287 -29.32 -2.43 -8.35
N SER A 288 -30.36 -2.19 -7.57
CA SER A 288 -30.79 -0.81 -7.34
C SER A 288 -29.62 -0.02 -6.73
N PRO A 289 -29.52 1.29 -7.02
CA PRO A 289 -28.49 2.15 -6.44
C PRO A 289 -28.44 2.08 -4.91
N LEU A 290 -29.56 1.77 -4.25
CA LEU A 290 -29.63 1.55 -2.82
C LEU A 290 -28.86 0.30 -2.38
N VAL A 291 -29.06 -0.83 -3.05
CA VAL A 291 -28.34 -2.09 -2.75
C VAL A 291 -26.86 -1.92 -3.03
N GLU A 292 -26.52 -1.22 -4.11
CA GLU A 292 -25.12 -0.94 -4.46
C GLU A 292 -24.41 -0.10 -3.38
N ARG A 293 -25.03 1.01 -2.95
CA ARG A 293 -24.52 1.85 -1.86
C ARG A 293 -24.41 1.08 -0.54
N THR A 294 -25.34 0.15 -0.30
CA THR A 294 -25.32 -0.72 0.88
C THR A 294 -24.13 -1.67 0.86
N GLN A 295 -23.87 -2.33 -0.27
CA GLN A 295 -22.70 -3.19 -0.42
C GLN A 295 -21.41 -2.43 -0.24
N ARG A 296 -21.28 -1.26 -0.88
CA ARG A 296 -20.10 -0.41 -0.78
C ARG A 296 -19.81 -0.01 0.66
N TYR A 297 -20.84 0.42 1.38
CA TYR A 297 -20.71 0.76 2.78
C TYR A 297 -20.28 -0.44 3.63
N ILE A 298 -20.82 -1.63 3.36
CA ILE A 298 -20.42 -2.87 4.04
C ILE A 298 -18.94 -3.15 3.79
N PHE A 299 -18.47 -3.14 2.54
CA PHE A 299 -17.07 -3.42 2.18
C PHE A 299 -16.09 -2.46 2.88
N GLN A 300 -16.36 -1.16 2.84
CA GLN A 300 -15.52 -0.13 3.47
C GLN A 300 -15.48 -0.23 5.01
N ASN A 301 -16.40 -0.96 5.62
CA ASN A 301 -16.58 -1.00 7.08
C ASN A 301 -16.65 -2.43 7.63
N LEU A 302 -16.16 -3.45 6.89
CA LEU A 302 -16.25 -4.87 7.30
C LEU A 302 -15.65 -5.15 8.68
N THR A 303 -14.63 -4.38 9.06
CA THR A 303 -13.89 -4.50 10.33
C THR A 303 -14.56 -3.80 11.52
N LYS A 304 -15.64 -3.03 11.29
CA LYS A 304 -16.41 -2.35 12.34
C LYS A 304 -17.61 -3.18 12.79
N ASP A 305 -18.23 -2.85 13.92
CA ASP A 305 -19.53 -3.43 14.27
C ASP A 305 -20.61 -2.93 13.30
N LEU A 306 -21.07 -3.83 12.43
CA LEU A 306 -22.05 -3.55 11.38
C LEU A 306 -23.37 -4.20 11.73
N ASN A 307 -24.42 -3.38 11.82
CA ASN A 307 -25.79 -3.84 11.95
C ASN A 307 -26.71 -3.10 10.97
N LEU A 308 -27.84 -3.72 10.63
CA LEU A 308 -28.81 -3.18 9.67
C LEU A 308 -29.24 -1.75 10.01
N LYS A 309 -29.44 -1.45 11.30
CA LYS A 309 -29.92 -0.15 11.75
C LYS A 309 -28.88 0.93 11.47
N GLY A 310 -27.62 0.70 11.83
CA GLY A 310 -26.52 1.64 11.56
C GLY A 310 -26.28 1.85 10.07
N ILE A 311 -26.40 0.80 9.24
CA ILE A 311 -26.26 0.94 7.79
C ILE A 311 -27.42 1.77 7.21
N ALA A 312 -28.64 1.52 7.66
CA ALA A 312 -29.83 2.24 7.22
C ALA A 312 -29.78 3.73 7.62
N GLU A 313 -29.32 4.02 8.84
CA GLU A 313 -29.09 5.39 9.33
C GLU A 313 -28.06 6.12 8.48
N THR A 314 -26.88 5.53 8.22
CA THR A 314 -25.85 6.15 7.38
C THR A 314 -26.33 6.41 5.95
N LEU A 315 -27.20 5.55 5.43
CA LEU A 315 -27.74 5.68 4.08
C LEU A 315 -29.02 6.52 4.00
N ASN A 316 -29.50 7.06 5.13
CA ASN A 316 -30.75 7.82 5.25
C ASN A 316 -31.97 7.06 4.69
N VAL A 317 -32.10 5.77 5.03
CA VAL A 317 -33.21 4.91 4.60
C VAL A 317 -33.87 4.20 5.77
N ASN A 318 -35.13 3.81 5.60
CA ASN A 318 -35.82 2.99 6.60
C ASN A 318 -35.20 1.57 6.65
N PRO A 319 -34.85 1.02 7.84
CA PRO A 319 -34.24 -0.29 7.98
C PRO A 319 -35.04 -1.45 7.38
N ASN A 320 -36.38 -1.42 7.52
CA ASN A 320 -37.26 -2.48 6.99
C ASN A 320 -37.30 -2.43 5.46
N TYR A 321 -37.36 -1.22 4.90
CA TYR A 321 -37.30 -1.03 3.45
C TYR A 321 -35.96 -1.51 2.89
N LEU A 322 -34.85 -1.11 3.51
CA LEU A 322 -33.51 -1.55 3.11
C LEU A 322 -33.37 -3.07 3.18
N SER A 323 -33.82 -3.70 4.27
CA SER A 323 -33.78 -5.16 4.42
C SER A 323 -34.59 -5.87 3.33
N GLY A 324 -35.80 -5.37 3.03
CA GLY A 324 -36.68 -5.93 2.01
C GLY A 324 -36.09 -5.83 0.61
N VAL A 325 -35.61 -4.65 0.22
CA VAL A 325 -34.98 -4.42 -1.10
C VAL A 325 -33.71 -5.24 -1.25
N PHE A 326 -32.85 -5.25 -0.23
CA PHE A 326 -31.59 -5.99 -0.27
C PHE A 326 -31.82 -7.50 -0.37
N THR A 327 -32.71 -8.06 0.45
CA THR A 327 -33.01 -9.51 0.40
C THR A 327 -33.65 -9.89 -0.93
N LYS A 328 -34.55 -9.06 -1.47
CA LYS A 328 -35.19 -9.28 -2.77
C LYS A 328 -34.18 -9.35 -3.92
N GLU A 329 -33.17 -8.47 -3.90
CA GLU A 329 -32.19 -8.39 -4.98
C GLU A 329 -30.99 -9.33 -4.81
N LYS A 330 -30.55 -9.58 -3.58
CA LYS A 330 -29.38 -10.41 -3.26
C LYS A 330 -29.71 -11.84 -2.91
N GLY A 331 -30.97 -12.15 -2.62
CA GLY A 331 -31.40 -13.48 -2.16
C GLY A 331 -30.93 -13.85 -0.76
N VAL A 332 -30.23 -12.96 -0.07
CA VAL A 332 -29.72 -13.14 1.30
C VAL A 332 -29.94 -11.87 2.12
N SER A 333 -30.08 -12.04 3.43
CA SER A 333 -30.17 -10.89 4.34
C SER A 333 -28.85 -10.12 4.43
N ILE A 334 -28.91 -8.85 4.82
CA ILE A 334 -27.72 -8.01 5.02
C ILE A 334 -26.75 -8.62 6.05
N THR A 335 -27.25 -9.16 7.15
CA THR A 335 -26.42 -9.82 8.18
C THR A 335 -25.71 -11.06 7.62
N GLN A 336 -26.41 -11.88 6.82
CA GLN A 336 -25.79 -13.02 6.15
C GLN A 336 -24.73 -12.58 5.15
N PHE A 337 -25.01 -11.52 4.38
CA PHE A 337 -24.06 -10.97 3.42
C PHE A 337 -22.78 -10.45 4.10
N ILE A 338 -22.90 -9.70 5.20
CA ILE A 338 -21.76 -9.24 6.02
C ILE A 338 -20.92 -10.43 6.48
N ASN A 339 -21.57 -11.47 7.02
CA ASN A 339 -20.88 -12.67 7.47
C ASN A 339 -20.19 -13.41 6.31
N GLN A 340 -20.81 -13.52 5.14
CA GLN A 340 -20.19 -14.14 3.96
C GLN A 340 -18.92 -13.41 3.54
N GLN A 341 -18.94 -12.08 3.48
CA GLN A 341 -17.75 -11.29 3.13
C GLN A 341 -16.66 -11.42 4.20
N ARG A 342 -17.02 -11.33 5.50
CA ARG A 342 -16.05 -11.54 6.58
C ARG A 342 -15.42 -12.93 6.55
N ILE A 343 -16.20 -13.98 6.26
CA ILE A 343 -15.68 -15.35 6.18
C ILE A 343 -14.77 -15.54 4.97
N LYS A 344 -15.03 -14.87 3.85
CA LYS A 344 -14.13 -14.89 2.69
C LYS A 344 -12.73 -14.40 3.10
N GLU A 345 -12.65 -13.26 3.76
CA GLU A 345 -11.38 -12.66 4.19
C GLU A 345 -10.73 -13.47 5.32
N ALA A 346 -11.54 -14.06 6.21
CA ALA A 346 -11.03 -14.98 7.21
C ALA A 346 -10.35 -16.21 6.60
N LYS A 347 -10.85 -16.77 5.49
CA LYS A 347 -10.20 -17.91 4.83
C LYS A 347 -8.81 -17.53 4.34
N GLU A 348 -8.67 -16.37 3.73
CA GLU A 348 -7.39 -15.86 3.25
C GLU A 348 -6.42 -15.65 4.41
N LEU A 349 -6.84 -14.91 5.45
CA LEU A 349 -6.03 -14.69 6.66
C LEU A 349 -5.61 -15.98 7.36
N LEU A 350 -6.47 -17.00 7.39
CA LEU A 350 -6.16 -18.29 7.99
C LEU A 350 -5.07 -19.06 7.23
N CYS A 351 -4.98 -18.87 5.91
CA CYS A 351 -4.00 -19.54 5.05
C CYS A 351 -2.66 -18.83 5.02
N ILE A 352 -2.65 -17.49 5.09
CA ILE A 352 -1.44 -16.69 4.84
C ILE A 352 -0.81 -16.06 6.09
N THR A 353 -1.46 -16.13 7.26
CA THR A 353 -0.96 -15.52 8.50
C THR A 353 -0.89 -16.53 9.66
N HIS A 354 -0.08 -16.19 10.67
CA HIS A 354 0.01 -16.94 11.93
C HIS A 354 -0.97 -16.46 13.01
N HIS A 355 -1.83 -15.47 12.72
CA HIS A 355 -2.71 -14.83 13.71
C HIS A 355 -3.55 -15.83 14.49
N SER A 356 -3.81 -15.56 15.76
CA SER A 356 -4.72 -16.41 16.51
C SER A 356 -6.15 -16.30 15.95
N LEU A 357 -6.99 -17.29 16.22
CA LEU A 357 -8.41 -17.22 15.86
C LEU A 357 -9.12 -16.04 16.56
N MET A 358 -8.60 -15.62 17.72
CA MET A 358 -9.09 -14.45 18.45
C MET A 358 -8.75 -13.16 17.69
N ASP A 359 -7.53 -13.03 17.19
CA ASP A 359 -7.08 -11.85 16.45
C ASP A 359 -7.85 -11.71 15.13
N ILE A 360 -8.01 -12.80 14.38
CA ILE A 360 -8.79 -12.82 13.14
C ILE A 360 -10.26 -12.44 13.40
N SER A 361 -10.83 -12.94 14.51
CA SER A 361 -12.19 -12.58 14.92
C SER A 361 -12.32 -11.08 15.18
N ILE A 362 -11.39 -10.50 15.96
CA ILE A 362 -11.40 -9.06 16.29
C ILE A 362 -11.20 -8.22 15.03
N LEU A 363 -10.23 -8.60 14.20
CA LEU A 363 -9.87 -7.91 12.96
C LEU A 363 -11.06 -7.79 12.01
N LEU A 364 -11.86 -8.86 11.91
CA LEU A 364 -13.04 -8.90 11.04
C LEU A 364 -14.32 -8.39 11.71
N GLY A 365 -14.21 -7.72 12.87
CA GLY A 365 -15.34 -7.07 13.53
C GLY A 365 -16.36 -8.04 14.15
N TYR A 366 -15.92 -9.22 14.59
CA TYR A 366 -16.74 -10.15 15.38
C TYR A 366 -16.59 -9.88 16.88
N ASN A 367 -17.72 -9.88 17.60
CA ASN A 367 -17.76 -9.61 19.04
C ASN A 367 -17.20 -10.74 19.91
N SER A 368 -17.03 -11.95 19.35
CA SER A 368 -16.36 -13.06 20.04
C SER A 368 -15.82 -14.11 19.07
N GLN A 369 -14.70 -14.72 19.46
CA GLN A 369 -14.09 -15.84 18.74
C GLN A 369 -15.05 -17.03 18.62
N SER A 370 -15.85 -17.30 19.66
CA SER A 370 -16.85 -18.39 19.66
C SER A 370 -17.92 -18.17 18.60
N TYR A 371 -18.42 -16.94 18.46
CA TYR A 371 -19.39 -16.60 17.43
C TYR A 371 -18.76 -16.70 16.03
N PHE A 372 -17.59 -16.13 15.83
CA PHE A 372 -16.81 -16.26 14.59
C PHE A 372 -16.64 -17.73 14.18
N THR A 373 -16.23 -18.59 15.12
CA THR A 373 -15.98 -20.01 14.86
C THR A 373 -17.26 -20.74 14.41
N ARG A 374 -18.39 -20.43 15.04
CA ARG A 374 -19.70 -20.99 14.66
C ARG A 374 -20.13 -20.53 13.26
N VAL A 375 -19.99 -19.23 12.97
CA VAL A 375 -20.33 -18.65 11.67
C VAL A 375 -19.43 -19.24 10.57
N PHE A 376 -18.12 -19.29 10.80
CA PHE A 376 -17.16 -19.89 9.89
C PHE A 376 -17.53 -21.34 9.57
N LYS A 377 -17.74 -22.17 10.60
CA LYS A 377 -18.14 -23.57 10.38
C LYS A 377 -19.45 -23.70 9.62
N SER A 378 -20.42 -22.82 9.88
CA SER A 378 -21.72 -22.87 9.20
C SER A 378 -21.62 -22.53 7.70
N ILE A 379 -20.72 -21.64 7.31
CA ILE A 379 -20.54 -21.19 5.91
C ILE A 379 -19.56 -22.10 5.16
N VAL A 380 -18.52 -22.57 5.83
CA VAL A 380 -17.40 -23.30 5.20
C VAL A 380 -17.54 -24.82 5.34
N GLY A 381 -18.35 -25.30 6.28
CA GLY A 381 -18.56 -26.72 6.60
C GLY A 381 -17.56 -27.28 7.61
N VAL A 382 -16.35 -26.72 7.68
CA VAL A 382 -15.30 -27.11 8.64
C VAL A 382 -14.91 -25.95 9.56
N GLY A 383 -14.35 -26.27 10.72
CA GLY A 383 -13.91 -25.23 11.68
C GLY A 383 -12.68 -24.45 11.18
N PRO A 384 -12.47 -23.20 11.61
CA PRO A 384 -11.36 -22.37 11.15
C PRO A 384 -9.97 -22.95 11.50
N LYS A 385 -9.84 -23.65 12.63
CA LYS A 385 -8.60 -24.35 13.01
C LYS A 385 -8.26 -25.51 12.05
N GLU A 386 -9.27 -26.30 11.72
CA GLU A 386 -9.16 -27.42 10.78
C GLU A 386 -8.90 -26.92 9.35
N PHE A 387 -9.60 -25.86 8.94
CA PHE A 387 -9.37 -25.18 7.67
C PHE A 387 -7.92 -24.71 7.55
N ARG A 388 -7.39 -24.04 8.58
CA ARG A 388 -5.97 -23.63 8.61
C ARG A 388 -5.02 -24.82 8.46
N GLN A 389 -5.21 -25.90 9.21
CA GLN A 389 -4.32 -27.07 9.12
C GLN A 389 -4.32 -27.70 7.72
N LYS A 390 -5.46 -27.65 7.02
CA LYS A 390 -5.61 -28.30 5.71
C LYS A 390 -5.07 -27.46 4.54
N TYR A 391 -5.17 -26.14 4.62
CA TYR A 391 -4.94 -25.24 3.49
C TYR A 391 -3.76 -24.28 3.67
N ARG A 392 -3.11 -24.32 4.84
CA ARG A 392 -1.90 -23.54 5.06
C ARG A 392 -0.71 -24.21 4.36
N VAL A 393 -0.05 -23.45 3.50
CA VAL A 393 1.19 -23.89 2.85
C VAL A 393 2.25 -23.99 3.96
N HIS A 394 2.75 -25.21 4.19
CA HIS A 394 3.91 -25.39 5.05
C HIS A 394 5.13 -24.89 4.29
N GLU A 395 5.75 -23.81 4.78
CA GLU A 395 7.15 -23.52 4.45
C GLU A 395 7.99 -24.58 5.18
N GLU A 396 8.54 -25.53 4.42
CA GLU A 396 9.69 -26.35 4.84
C GLU A 396 11.00 -25.61 4.58
#